data_AF-A0A848WQI2-F1
#
_entry.id   AF-A0A848WQI2-F1
#
_cell.length_a   1.000
_cell.length_b   1.000
_cell.length_c   1.000
_cell.angle_alpha   90.00
_cell.angle_beta   90.00
_cell.angle_gamma   90.00
#
_symmetry.space_group_name_H-M   'P 1'
#
loop_
_entity.id
_entity.type
_entity.pdbx_description
1 polymer ?
#
loop_
_entity_poly.entity_id
_entity_poly.type
_entity_poly.pdbx_seq_one_letter_code
_entity_poly.pdbx_strand_id
1 'polypeptide(L)'
;DYFCEDGEKNRSEHFVDDRLRARDSDLGDDYSISLWFWNGMPNDRRAETGWLFSRDFDYALGNHGDHLGISGTTSPLPGRLMFFHGADSTVSVYGKAEIPRWTWTHLVFTRKGEFITVHLNGKLDLETEAPADFPEQLDRLFFGGRSDNANNFEGRLDEIAVFDRALNAKEIEALTVK
;
A
#
# COMPACT_ATOMS: atom_id res chain seq x y z
N ASP A 1 -8.74 11.50 19.17
CA ASP A 1 -9.10 10.11 18.88
C ASP A 1 -10.45 10.11 18.22
N TYR A 2 -10.50 9.99 16.91
CA TYR A 2 -11.77 10.00 16.16
C TYR A 2 -12.40 8.60 16.08
N PHE A 3 -11.62 7.55 16.36
CA PHE A 3 -12.01 6.14 16.26
C PHE A 3 -12.02 5.39 17.60
N CYS A 4 -11.64 6.06 18.70
CA CYS A 4 -11.64 5.45 20.02
C CYS A 4 -12.76 6.06 20.87
N GLU A 5 -13.53 5.22 21.55
CA GLU A 5 -14.52 5.68 22.54
C GLU A 5 -13.80 6.21 23.81
N ASP A 6 -14.51 7.01 24.61
CA ASP A 6 -13.93 7.70 25.77
C ASP A 6 -13.19 6.73 26.73
N GLY A 7 -11.87 6.84 26.75
CA GLY A 7 -10.97 6.06 27.60
C GLY A 7 -10.24 4.91 26.90
N GLU A 8 -10.57 4.62 25.64
CA GLU A 8 -9.81 3.68 24.83
C GLU A 8 -8.45 4.27 24.45
N LYS A 9 -7.40 3.47 24.62
CA LYS A 9 -6.06 3.84 24.15
C LYS A 9 -5.93 3.42 22.70
N ASN A 10 -5.84 4.40 21.81
CA ASN A 10 -5.45 4.17 20.43
C ASN A 10 -4.03 3.57 20.36
N ARG A 11 -3.87 2.51 19.56
CA ARG A 11 -2.62 1.80 19.35
C ARG A 11 -2.52 1.41 17.89
N SER A 12 -1.31 1.42 17.37
CA SER A 12 -0.96 0.93 16.05
C SER A 12 0.15 -0.11 16.16
N GLU A 13 0.25 -0.97 15.16
CA GLU A 13 1.34 -1.92 15.06
C GLU A 13 2.59 -1.25 14.52
N HIS A 14 3.74 -1.55 15.13
CA HIS A 14 5.04 -1.04 14.72
C HIS A 14 5.80 -2.12 13.95
N PHE A 15 6.15 -1.82 12.71
CA PHE A 15 6.91 -2.67 11.81
C PHE A 15 8.39 -2.28 11.82
N VAL A 16 9.26 -3.27 12.03
CA VAL A 16 10.72 -3.12 12.00
C VAL A 16 11.28 -4.25 11.13
N ASP A 17 11.27 -4.04 9.81
CA ASP A 17 11.78 -4.97 8.79
C ASP A 17 11.02 -6.30 8.64
N ASP A 18 9.89 -6.48 9.36
CA ASP A 18 8.95 -7.61 9.18
C ASP A 18 7.66 -7.13 8.50
N ARG A 19 6.76 -8.06 8.16
CA ARG A 19 5.52 -7.83 7.43
C ARG A 19 4.36 -8.65 7.98
N LEU A 20 3.17 -8.06 7.96
CA LEU A 20 1.93 -8.78 8.23
C LEU A 20 1.57 -9.60 7.00
N ARG A 21 1.10 -10.82 7.22
CA ARG A 21 0.62 -11.73 6.17
C ARG A 21 -0.84 -12.05 6.41
N ALA A 22 -1.65 -11.87 5.37
CA ALA A 22 -3.04 -12.27 5.34
C ALA A 22 -3.28 -13.17 4.12
N ARG A 23 -4.41 -13.89 4.15
CA ARG A 23 -4.88 -14.69 3.04
C ARG A 23 -6.35 -14.40 2.77
N ASP A 24 -6.66 -14.18 1.50
CA ASP A 24 -8.02 -14.03 0.99
C ASP A 24 -8.10 -14.72 -0.38
N SER A 25 -8.73 -15.90 -0.41
CA SER A 25 -8.89 -16.69 -1.64
C SER A 25 -10.00 -16.17 -2.54
N ASP A 26 -10.88 -15.31 -2.03
CA ASP A 26 -12.05 -14.83 -2.75
C ASP A 26 -11.78 -13.46 -3.40
N LEU A 27 -10.60 -12.89 -3.16
CA LEU A 27 -10.19 -11.62 -3.74
C LEU A 27 -10.02 -11.74 -5.26
N GLY A 28 -10.93 -11.14 -6.01
CA GLY A 28 -10.87 -11.12 -7.48
C GLY A 28 -9.92 -10.05 -8.03
N ASP A 29 -10.17 -9.67 -9.29
CA ASP A 29 -9.45 -8.61 -9.99
C ASP A 29 -9.83 -7.19 -9.53
N ASP A 30 -11.03 -7.04 -8.97
CA ASP A 30 -11.50 -5.80 -8.37
C ASP A 30 -11.30 -5.86 -6.87
N TYR A 31 -10.53 -4.94 -6.31
CA TYR A 31 -10.33 -4.87 -4.87
C TYR A 31 -9.91 -3.48 -4.40
N SER A 32 -10.06 -3.22 -3.11
CA SER A 32 -9.57 -1.99 -2.49
C SER A 32 -8.92 -2.27 -1.15
N ILE A 33 -8.02 -1.39 -0.78
CA ILE A 33 -7.34 -1.41 0.51
C ILE A 33 -7.41 -0.02 1.11
N SER A 34 -7.74 0.05 2.38
CA SER A 34 -7.58 1.25 3.18
C SER A 34 -6.65 0.96 4.35
N LEU A 35 -5.75 1.89 4.65
CA LEU A 35 -4.90 1.83 5.84
C LEU A 35 -4.42 3.22 6.22
N TRP A 36 -4.03 3.39 7.47
CA TRP A 36 -3.20 4.49 7.91
C TRP A 36 -1.75 4.02 8.02
N PHE A 37 -0.82 4.87 7.60
CA PHE A 37 0.60 4.59 7.77
C PHE A 37 1.36 5.81 8.31
N TRP A 38 2.40 5.52 9.09
CA TRP A 38 3.34 6.50 9.63
C TRP A 38 4.74 6.08 9.18
N ASN A 39 5.34 6.85 8.27
CA ASN A 39 6.66 6.53 7.75
C ASN A 39 7.76 6.81 8.79
N GLY A 40 8.43 5.76 9.24
CA GLY A 40 9.58 5.83 10.14
C GLY A 40 10.89 6.09 9.40
N MET A 41 10.99 5.75 8.11
CA MET A 41 12.24 5.82 7.35
C MET A 41 12.47 7.15 6.65
N PRO A 42 13.71 7.67 6.63
CA PRO A 42 14.03 8.79 5.78
C PRO A 42 14.07 8.38 4.31
N ASN A 43 13.50 9.26 3.47
CA ASN A 43 13.33 9.02 2.03
C ASN A 43 14.67 8.95 1.26
N ASP A 44 15.80 9.26 1.91
CA ASP A 44 17.14 9.36 1.32
C ASP A 44 18.12 8.29 1.83
N ARG A 45 17.66 7.22 2.50
CA ARG A 45 18.55 6.21 3.13
C ARG A 45 18.56 4.83 2.49
N ARG A 46 17.53 4.47 1.74
CA ARG A 46 17.38 3.15 1.12
C ARG A 46 17.04 3.29 -0.35
N ALA A 47 17.29 2.24 -1.13
CA ALA A 47 16.89 2.16 -2.53
C ALA A 47 15.39 2.44 -2.69
N GLU A 48 14.57 1.68 -1.97
CA GLU A 48 13.16 1.98 -1.70
C GLU A 48 13.01 2.29 -0.21
N THR A 49 12.23 3.31 0.13
CA THR A 49 12.01 3.72 1.52
C THR A 49 11.30 2.61 2.31
N GLY A 50 10.37 1.91 1.67
CA GLY A 50 9.70 0.74 2.21
C GLY A 50 8.45 0.36 1.41
N TRP A 51 8.03 -0.89 1.53
CA TRP A 51 6.82 -1.40 0.87
C TRP A 51 5.62 -1.44 1.82
N LEU A 52 4.52 -0.81 1.44
CA LEU A 52 3.32 -0.67 2.28
C LEU A 52 2.39 -1.87 2.09
N PHE A 53 2.22 -2.30 0.84
CA PHE A 53 1.31 -3.37 0.46
C PHE A 53 1.88 -4.19 -0.70
N SER A 54 1.63 -5.49 -0.67
CA SER A 54 1.85 -6.36 -1.82
C SER A 54 0.82 -7.51 -1.86
N ARG A 55 0.36 -7.86 -3.06
CA ARG A 55 -0.39 -9.08 -3.33
C ARG A 55 0.39 -9.92 -4.32
N ASP A 56 0.95 -11.05 -3.87
CA ASP A 56 1.77 -11.94 -4.71
C ASP A 56 2.09 -13.27 -3.98
N PHE A 57 2.91 -14.14 -4.56
CA PHE A 57 3.43 -15.33 -3.89
C PHE A 57 4.46 -15.01 -2.80
N ASP A 58 4.42 -15.74 -1.68
CA ASP A 58 5.34 -15.55 -0.56
C ASP A 58 6.78 -15.91 -0.94
N TYR A 59 7.71 -15.00 -0.62
CA TYR A 59 9.13 -15.06 -0.97
C TYR A 59 9.43 -15.06 -2.49
N ALA A 60 8.58 -14.42 -3.29
CA ALA A 60 8.80 -14.24 -4.72
C ALA A 60 8.28 -12.88 -5.23
N LEU A 61 8.78 -12.49 -6.41
CA LEU A 61 8.15 -11.50 -7.28
C LEU A 61 7.61 -12.24 -8.50
N GLY A 62 6.30 -12.49 -8.50
CA GLY A 62 5.57 -13.10 -9.59
C GLY A 62 5.26 -12.10 -10.70
N ASN A 63 4.86 -12.61 -11.86
CA ASN A 63 4.51 -11.77 -13.01
C ASN A 63 3.12 -11.13 -12.93
N HIS A 64 2.33 -11.47 -11.90
CA HIS A 64 0.95 -11.04 -11.72
C HIS A 64 0.75 -10.27 -10.41
N GLY A 65 1.83 -9.98 -9.67
CA GLY A 65 1.76 -9.38 -8.35
C GLY A 65 1.54 -7.87 -8.42
N ASP A 66 0.80 -7.33 -7.44
CA ASP A 66 0.74 -5.89 -7.22
C ASP A 66 1.64 -5.49 -6.06
N HIS A 67 2.35 -4.37 -6.20
CA HIS A 67 3.27 -3.89 -5.18
C HIS A 67 3.18 -2.36 -5.05
N LEU A 68 2.85 -1.89 -3.85
CA LEU A 68 2.73 -0.47 -3.51
C LEU A 68 3.71 -0.11 -2.39
N GLY A 69 4.55 0.88 -2.62
CA GLY A 69 5.58 1.30 -1.68
C GLY A 69 5.87 2.79 -1.74
N ILE A 70 6.97 3.17 -1.10
CA ILE A 70 7.51 4.53 -1.07
C ILE A 70 8.87 4.50 -1.74
N SER A 71 9.04 5.32 -2.77
CA SER A 71 10.30 5.45 -3.50
C SER A 71 11.44 5.94 -2.58
N GLY A 72 12.67 5.53 -2.88
CA GLY A 72 13.87 5.97 -2.17
C GLY A 72 14.93 6.50 -3.13
N THR A 73 16.20 6.24 -2.83
CA THR A 73 17.36 6.82 -3.52
C THR A 73 17.56 6.34 -4.96
N THR A 74 16.94 5.23 -5.37
CA THR A 74 16.99 4.75 -6.77
C THR A 74 16.00 5.48 -7.68
N SER A 75 15.09 6.27 -7.10
CA SER A 75 14.14 7.10 -7.84
C SER A 75 14.64 8.55 -7.93
N PRO A 76 14.38 9.26 -9.06
CA PRO A 76 14.58 10.71 -9.12
C PRO A 76 13.64 11.50 -8.21
N LEU A 77 12.59 10.85 -7.68
CA LEU A 77 11.57 11.43 -6.81
C LEU A 77 11.46 10.61 -5.52
N PRO A 78 12.44 10.66 -4.61
CA PRO A 78 12.38 9.94 -3.34
C PRO A 78 11.18 10.40 -2.50
N GLY A 79 10.60 9.48 -1.73
CA GLY A 79 9.50 9.78 -0.82
C GLY A 79 8.14 9.94 -1.48
N ARG A 80 7.93 9.50 -2.72
CA ARG A 80 6.61 9.46 -3.36
C ARG A 80 6.05 8.05 -3.27
N LEU A 81 4.74 7.88 -3.41
CA LEU A 81 4.20 6.56 -3.72
C LEU A 81 4.87 6.00 -4.96
N MET A 82 5.08 4.70 -4.97
CA MET A 82 5.50 3.94 -6.14
C MET A 82 4.64 2.69 -6.27
N PHE A 83 4.22 2.39 -7.49
CA PHE A 83 3.48 1.18 -7.81
C PHE A 83 4.09 0.47 -9.02
N PHE A 84 4.14 -0.85 -8.97
CA PHE A 84 4.36 -1.68 -10.15
C PHE A 84 3.55 -2.97 -10.07
N HIS A 85 3.25 -3.52 -11.24
CA HIS A 85 2.61 -4.81 -11.41
C HIS A 85 3.59 -5.79 -12.10
N GLY A 86 3.63 -7.03 -11.62
CA GLY A 86 4.55 -8.06 -12.08
C GLY A 86 5.91 -8.03 -11.37
N ALA A 87 6.96 -8.51 -12.04
CA ALA A 87 8.26 -8.79 -11.39
C ALA A 87 9.34 -7.71 -11.62
N ASP A 88 9.10 -6.72 -12.48
CA ASP A 88 10.08 -5.69 -12.83
C ASP A 88 9.76 -4.37 -12.12
N SER A 89 10.48 -4.05 -11.05
CA SER A 89 10.28 -2.79 -10.34
C SER A 89 10.80 -1.56 -11.10
N THR A 90 11.55 -1.74 -12.21
CA THR A 90 12.07 -0.60 -12.99
C THR A 90 10.99 0.12 -13.78
N VAL A 91 9.84 -0.52 -14.01
CA VAL A 91 8.67 0.08 -14.68
C VAL A 91 7.70 0.76 -13.70
N SER A 92 8.15 1.06 -12.48
CA SER A 92 7.32 1.70 -11.46
C SER A 92 6.77 3.05 -11.93
N VAL A 93 5.49 3.28 -11.65
CA VAL A 93 4.84 4.59 -11.73
C VAL A 93 4.89 5.26 -10.36
N TYR A 94 5.00 6.59 -10.35
CA TYR A 94 5.19 7.36 -9.13
C TYR A 94 4.01 8.29 -8.86
N GLY A 95 3.69 8.47 -7.58
CA GLY A 95 2.71 9.42 -7.08
C GLY A 95 3.21 10.86 -7.12
N LYS A 96 2.32 11.80 -6.77
CA LYS A 96 2.57 13.24 -6.89
C LYS A 96 3.08 13.86 -5.60
N ALA A 97 2.59 13.42 -4.45
CA ALA A 97 2.84 14.01 -3.13
C ALA A 97 4.02 13.37 -2.42
N GLU A 98 4.79 14.19 -1.71
CA GLU A 98 5.89 13.73 -0.89
C GLU A 98 5.29 13.24 0.41
N ILE A 99 5.72 12.06 0.82
CA ILE A 99 5.35 11.45 2.08
C ILE A 99 6.39 11.89 3.10
N PRO A 100 6.04 12.86 3.98
CA PRO A 100 6.96 13.27 5.03
C PRO A 100 7.12 12.15 6.04
N ARG A 101 8.29 12.13 6.68
CA ARG A 101 8.48 11.29 7.86
C ARG A 101 7.54 11.71 8.97
N TRP A 102 7.26 10.73 9.83
CA TRP A 102 6.67 10.94 11.14
C TRP A 102 5.30 11.59 11.15
N THR A 103 4.58 11.47 10.04
CA THR A 103 3.24 12.00 9.85
C THR A 103 2.32 10.86 9.46
N TRP A 104 1.20 10.74 10.17
CA TRP A 104 0.15 9.79 9.79
C TRP A 104 -0.48 10.22 8.46
N THR A 105 -0.56 9.28 7.54
CA THR A 105 -1.16 9.46 6.22
C THR A 105 -2.16 8.34 5.99
N HIS A 106 -3.37 8.71 5.61
CA HIS A 106 -4.38 7.76 5.18
C HIS A 106 -4.15 7.39 3.72
N LEU A 107 -4.19 6.11 3.40
CA LEU A 107 -4.04 5.57 2.06
C LEU A 107 -5.30 4.80 1.68
N VAL A 108 -5.79 5.05 0.47
CA VAL A 108 -6.81 4.21 -0.16
C VAL A 108 -6.34 3.81 -1.55
N PHE A 109 -6.04 2.52 -1.72
CA PHE A 109 -5.76 1.89 -3.01
C PHE A 109 -7.06 1.29 -3.54
N THR A 110 -7.37 1.51 -4.80
CA THR A 110 -8.48 0.85 -5.49
C THR A 110 -8.02 0.30 -6.82
N ARG A 111 -8.48 -0.91 -7.13
CA ARG A 111 -8.34 -1.55 -8.43
C ARG A 111 -9.71 -1.91 -8.95
N LYS A 112 -9.99 -1.49 -10.18
CA LYS A 112 -11.20 -1.81 -10.94
C LYS A 112 -10.79 -2.32 -12.31
N GLY A 113 -10.68 -3.63 -12.44
CA GLY A 113 -10.00 -4.29 -13.55
C GLY A 113 -8.59 -3.75 -13.68
N GLU A 114 -8.26 -3.22 -14.85
CA GLU A 114 -6.93 -2.68 -15.11
C GLU A 114 -6.67 -1.31 -14.48
N PHE A 115 -7.72 -0.58 -14.09
CA PHE A 115 -7.60 0.78 -13.59
C PHE A 115 -7.26 0.80 -12.09
N ILE A 116 -6.17 1.46 -11.74
CA ILE A 116 -5.70 1.61 -10.37
C ILE A 116 -5.68 3.08 -10.00
N THR A 117 -6.21 3.40 -8.82
CA THR A 117 -6.02 4.71 -8.20
C THR A 117 -5.57 4.58 -6.76
N VAL A 118 -4.71 5.50 -6.33
CA VAL A 118 -4.28 5.61 -4.94
C VAL A 118 -4.51 7.03 -4.45
N HIS A 119 -5.22 7.15 -3.33
CA HIS A 119 -5.51 8.40 -2.66
C HIS A 119 -4.68 8.50 -1.39
N LEU A 120 -4.12 9.69 -1.12
CA LEU A 120 -3.50 10.04 0.15
C LEU A 120 -4.32 11.13 0.83
N ASN A 121 -4.76 10.89 2.07
CA ASN A 121 -5.61 11.80 2.83
C ASN A 121 -6.83 12.30 2.02
N GLY A 122 -7.51 11.37 1.34
CA GLY A 122 -8.69 11.64 0.51
C GLY A 122 -8.41 12.34 -0.83
N LYS A 123 -7.15 12.62 -1.18
CA LYS A 123 -6.77 13.26 -2.45
C LYS A 123 -6.11 12.26 -3.39
N LEU A 124 -6.55 12.22 -4.65
CA LEU A 124 -5.94 11.38 -5.68
C LEU A 124 -4.46 11.74 -5.87
N ASP A 125 -3.58 10.75 -5.68
CA ASP A 125 -2.13 10.91 -5.77
C ASP A 125 -1.52 10.18 -6.97
N LEU A 126 -1.94 8.93 -7.18
CA LEU A 126 -1.46 8.05 -8.24
C LEU A 126 -2.65 7.49 -9.02
N GLU A 127 -2.52 7.45 -10.34
CA GLU A 127 -3.47 6.81 -11.25
C GLU A 127 -2.67 6.10 -12.36
N THR A 128 -3.02 4.86 -12.66
CA THR A 128 -2.33 4.06 -13.68
C THR A 128 -3.21 2.92 -14.17
N GLU A 129 -2.75 2.24 -15.22
CA GLU A 129 -3.34 1.02 -15.75
C GLU A 129 -2.31 -0.10 -15.68
N ALA A 130 -2.74 -1.29 -15.25
CA ALA A 130 -1.92 -2.50 -15.30
C ALA A 130 -2.82 -3.74 -15.49
N PRO A 131 -2.31 -4.85 -16.04
CA PRO A 131 -3.10 -6.07 -16.24
C PRO A 131 -3.82 -6.52 -14.97
N ALA A 132 -5.07 -6.95 -15.12
CA ALA A 132 -5.83 -7.62 -14.07
C ALA A 132 -5.90 -9.11 -14.39
N ASP A 133 -4.83 -9.82 -14.08
CA ASP A 133 -4.60 -11.20 -14.48
C ASP A 133 -4.19 -12.09 -13.30
N PHE A 134 -4.75 -11.83 -12.11
CA PHE A 134 -4.40 -12.57 -10.90
C PHE A 134 -4.84 -14.04 -11.03
N PRO A 135 -3.91 -15.01 -10.92
CA PRO A 135 -4.29 -16.41 -10.91
C PRO A 135 -5.04 -16.74 -9.61
N GLU A 136 -5.91 -17.75 -9.67
CA GLU A 136 -6.73 -18.21 -8.52
C GLU A 136 -5.91 -18.51 -7.26
N GLN A 137 -4.65 -18.93 -7.42
CA GLN A 137 -3.76 -19.25 -6.30
C GLN A 137 -3.07 -18.02 -5.68
N LEU A 138 -3.29 -16.81 -6.22
CA LEU A 138 -2.70 -15.56 -5.71
C LEU A 138 -3.54 -14.97 -4.57
N ASP A 139 -3.59 -15.73 -3.48
CA ASP A 139 -4.44 -15.49 -2.32
C ASP A 139 -3.76 -14.73 -1.16
N ARG A 140 -2.47 -14.38 -1.30
CA ARG A 140 -1.70 -13.79 -0.20
C ARG A 140 -1.59 -12.27 -0.32
N LEU A 141 -1.78 -11.62 0.81
CA LEU A 141 -1.58 -10.19 0.99
C LEU A 141 -0.48 -9.96 2.04
N PHE A 142 0.37 -8.98 1.76
CA PHE A 142 1.44 -8.52 2.64
C PHE A 142 1.21 -7.05 2.96
N PHE A 143 1.33 -6.69 4.23
CA PHE A 143 1.29 -5.30 4.69
C PHE A 143 2.57 -4.99 5.47
N GLY A 144 3.11 -3.79 5.25
CA GLY A 144 4.40 -3.39 5.82
C GLY A 144 5.60 -4.09 5.18
N GLY A 145 5.42 -4.76 4.05
CA GLY A 145 6.50 -5.34 3.28
C GLY A 145 6.06 -5.84 1.90
N ARG A 146 7.04 -6.14 1.05
CA ARG A 146 6.82 -6.74 -0.28
C ARG A 146 6.87 -8.25 -0.18
N SER A 147 6.20 -8.97 -1.08
CA SER A 147 6.13 -10.44 -1.14
C SER A 147 7.48 -11.18 -1.15
N ASP A 148 8.52 -10.63 -1.77
CA ASP A 148 9.88 -11.17 -1.78
C ASP A 148 10.70 -10.88 -0.51
N ASN A 149 10.13 -10.11 0.43
CA ASN A 149 10.73 -9.71 1.70
C ASN A 149 11.89 -8.71 1.54
N ALA A 150 12.01 -8.08 0.37
CA ALA A 150 13.00 -7.05 0.13
C ALA A 150 12.46 -5.68 0.58
N ASN A 151 13.29 -4.91 1.27
CA ASN A 151 13.01 -3.53 1.65
C ASN A 151 11.68 -3.32 2.39
N ASN A 152 11.41 -4.14 3.40
CA ASN A 152 10.22 -4.01 4.24
C ASN A 152 10.14 -2.64 4.91
N PHE A 153 8.90 -2.21 5.18
CA PHE A 153 8.61 -0.91 5.74
C PHE A 153 9.04 -0.84 7.22
N GLU A 154 9.65 0.29 7.60
CA GLU A 154 9.85 0.61 9.01
C GLU A 154 8.98 1.82 9.37
N GLY A 155 8.06 1.60 10.30
CA GLY A 155 7.03 2.58 10.62
C GLY A 155 5.86 1.95 11.35
N ARG A 156 4.70 2.57 11.25
CA ARG A 156 3.48 2.04 11.88
C ARG A 156 2.36 1.94 10.86
N LEU A 157 1.54 0.90 10.99
CA LEU A 157 0.30 0.74 10.26
C LEU A 157 -0.86 0.69 11.24
N ASP A 158 -2.00 1.21 10.81
CA ASP A 158 -3.23 1.19 11.58
C ASP A 158 -4.46 1.04 10.66
N GLU A 159 -5.57 0.55 11.20
CA GLU A 159 -6.87 0.46 10.52
C GLU A 159 -6.82 -0.16 9.11
N ILE A 160 -6.10 -1.28 8.96
CA ILE A 160 -6.01 -2.00 7.67
C ILE A 160 -7.37 -2.64 7.37
N ALA A 161 -7.96 -2.27 6.23
CA ALA A 161 -9.18 -2.85 5.69
C ALA A 161 -8.98 -3.29 4.24
N VAL A 162 -9.51 -4.46 3.89
CA VAL A 162 -9.51 -5.01 2.53
C VAL A 162 -10.97 -5.17 2.08
N PHE A 163 -11.25 -4.79 0.84
CA PHE A 163 -12.56 -4.90 0.22
C PHE A 163 -12.43 -5.71 -1.07
N ASP A 164 -13.32 -6.66 -1.29
CA ASP A 164 -13.44 -7.55 -2.45
C ASP A 164 -14.02 -6.84 -3.70
N ARG A 165 -13.90 -5.51 -3.75
CA ARG A 165 -14.44 -4.66 -4.80
C ARG A 165 -13.69 -3.33 -4.86
N ALA A 166 -13.81 -2.65 -6.00
CA ALA A 166 -13.41 -1.26 -6.13
C ALA A 166 -14.34 -0.33 -5.33
N LEU A 167 -13.78 0.46 -4.40
CA LEU A 167 -14.52 1.52 -3.71
C LEU A 167 -14.76 2.69 -4.66
N ASN A 168 -15.93 3.32 -4.54
CA ASN A 168 -16.24 4.55 -5.29
C ASN A 168 -15.85 5.81 -4.51
N ALA A 169 -15.84 6.96 -5.18
CA ALA A 169 -15.41 8.24 -4.59
C ALA A 169 -16.12 8.60 -3.26
N LYS A 170 -17.42 8.31 -3.11
CA LYS A 170 -18.15 8.59 -1.86
C LYS A 170 -17.70 7.70 -0.72
N GLU A 171 -17.36 6.45 -1.01
CA GLU A 171 -16.85 5.50 -0.01
C GLU A 171 -15.43 5.87 0.42
N ILE A 172 -14.59 6.30 -0.53
CA ILE A 172 -13.24 6.82 -0.24
C ILE A 172 -13.33 8.07 0.66
N GLU A 173 -14.23 8.99 0.33
CA GLU A 173 -14.46 10.19 1.14
C GLU A 173 -14.92 9.83 2.57
N ALA A 174 -15.80 8.82 2.70
CA ALA A 174 -16.28 8.36 4.01
C ALA A 174 -15.19 7.71 4.88
N LEU A 175 -14.13 7.16 4.27
CA LEU A 175 -12.98 6.61 4.97
C LEU A 175 -11.95 7.67 5.39
N THR A 176 -12.00 8.86 4.78
CA THR A 176 -11.05 9.93 5.09
C THR A 176 -11.49 10.63 6.38
N VAL A 177 -10.60 10.66 7.39
CA VAL A 177 -10.86 11.42 8.62
C VAL A 177 -10.86 12.92 8.31
N LYS A 178 -11.89 13.62 8.81
CA LYS A 178 -11.98 15.10 8.75
C LYS A 178 -11.16 15.77 9.83
#